data_AF-A0A537NSS5-F1
#
_entry.id   AF-A0A537NSS5-F1
#
_cell.length_a   1.000
_cell.length_b   1.000
_cell.length_c   1.000
_cell.angle_alpha   90.00
_cell.angle_beta   90.00
_cell.angle_gamma   90.00
#
_symmetry.space_group_name_H-M   'P 1'
#
loop_
_entity.id
_entity.type
_entity.pdbx_description
1 polymer ?
#
loop_
_entity_poly.entity_id
_entity_poly.type
_entity_poly.pdbx_seq_one_letter_code
_entity_poly.pdbx_strand_id
1 'polypeptide(L)' 'MQDSESERKARLRELASKLFFSLEEQSSGYSLYRDVDVKNPVRHEALTLDEAEHILNTWKLRGLHGG' A
#
# COMPACT_ATOMS: atom_id res chain seq x y z
N MET A 1 4.97 -21.80 10.02
CA MET A 1 3.92 -21.45 9.04
C MET A 1 4.59 -20.47 8.08
N GLN A 2 4.90 -20.90 6.87
CA GLN A 2 5.42 -20.02 5.83
C GLN A 2 4.25 -19.15 5.42
N ASP A 3 4.25 -17.89 5.83
CA ASP A 3 3.36 -16.89 5.27
C ASP A 3 3.53 -16.93 3.76
N SER A 4 2.54 -17.48 3.07
CA SER A 4 2.63 -17.63 1.63
C SER A 4 2.60 -16.21 1.04
N GLU A 5 3.38 -15.94 0.00
CA GLU A 5 3.42 -14.62 -0.64
C GLU A 5 2.02 -14.08 -0.96
N SER A 6 1.07 -14.99 -1.27
CA SER A 6 -0.35 -14.73 -1.44
C SER A 6 -1.08 -14.20 -0.19
N GLU A 7 -0.81 -14.76 0.99
CA GLU A 7 -1.39 -14.29 2.27
C GLU A 7 -0.85 -12.91 2.61
N ARG A 8 0.44 -12.69 2.35
CA ARG A 8 1.08 -11.39 2.54
C ARG A 8 0.47 -10.34 1.61
N LYS A 9 0.24 -10.66 0.33
CA LYS A 9 -0.48 -9.81 -0.63
C LYS A 9 -1.91 -9.50 -0.17
N ALA A 10 -2.65 -10.50 0.31
CA ALA A 10 -4.01 -10.32 0.79
C ALA A 10 -4.06 -9.30 1.95
N ARG A 11 -3.19 -9.45 2.95
CA ARG A 11 -3.08 -8.50 4.06
C ARG A 11 -2.69 -7.10 3.61
N LEU A 12 -1.77 -6.99 2.66
CA LEU A 12 -1.34 -5.72 2.08
C LEU A 12 -2.48 -5.00 1.37
N ARG A 13 -3.30 -5.74 0.62
CA ARG A 13 -4.48 -5.23 -0.07
C ARG A 13 -5.55 -4.77 0.91
N GLU A 14 -5.78 -5.51 2.00
CA GLU A 14 -6.67 -5.07 3.08
C GLU A 14 -6.15 -3.81 3.78
N LEU A 15 -4.85 -3.72 4.04
CA LEU A 15 -4.23 -2.56 4.66
C LEU A 15 -4.32 -1.33 3.75
N ALA A 16 -4.06 -1.51 2.45
CA ALA A 16 -4.22 -0.46 1.45
C ALA A 16 -5.66 0.08 1.46
N SER A 17 -6.65 -0.81 1.40
CA SER A 17 -8.07 -0.45 1.44
C SER A 17 -8.43 0.35 2.71
N LYS A 18 -7.97 -0.09 3.89
CA LYS A 18 -8.20 0.62 5.18
C LYS A 18 -7.58 2.03 5.22
N LEU A 19 -6.53 2.25 4.44
CA LEU A 19 -5.82 3.53 4.35
C LEU A 19 -6.24 4.35 3.12
N PHE A 20 -7.29 3.93 2.41
CA PHE A 20 -7.77 4.55 1.17
C PHE A 20 -6.74 4.55 0.03
N PHE A 21 -5.84 3.56 0.03
CA PHE A 21 -4.95 3.28 -1.08
C PHE A 21 -5.53 2.20 -1.99
N SER A 22 -5.41 2.43 -3.29
CA SER A 22 -5.56 1.42 -4.34
C SER A 22 -4.21 0.76 -4.58
N LEU A 23 -4.15 -0.57 -4.38
CA LEU A 23 -2.99 -1.39 -4.73
C LEU A 23 -3.26 -2.09 -6.06
N GLU A 24 -2.49 -1.74 -7.08
CA GLU A 24 -2.51 -2.39 -8.39
C GLU A 24 -1.26 -3.23 -8.59
N GLU A 25 -1.43 -4.44 -9.13
CA GLU A 25 -0.32 -5.31 -9.53
C GLU A 25 -0.01 -5.04 -11.00
N GLN A 26 1.24 -4.66 -11.28
CA GLN A 26 1.77 -4.44 -12.61
C GLN A 26 2.80 -5.53 -12.95
N SER A 27 3.12 -5.67 -14.24
CA SER A 27 4.10 -6.66 -14.72
C SER A 27 5.50 -6.52 -14.09
N SER A 28 5.85 -5.33 -13.60
CA SER A 28 7.13 -5.02 -12.97
C SER A 28 7.06 -4.84 -11.44
N GLY A 29 5.92 -5.08 -10.80
CA GLY A 29 5.76 -4.89 -9.35
C GLY A 29 4.37 -4.39 -8.96
N TYR A 30 4.31 -3.52 -7.96
CA TYR A 30 3.09 -2.98 -7.39
C TYR A 30 3.02 -1.47 -7.54
N SER A 31 1.81 -0.94 -7.63
CA SER A 31 1.56 0.49 -7.61
C SER A 31 0.55 0.80 -6.52
N LEU A 32 0.86 1.82 -5.74
CA LEU A 32 -0.01 2.37 -4.71
C LEU A 32 -0.46 3.75 -5.12
N TYR A 33 -1.77 3.95 -5.15
CA TYR A 33 -2.39 5.23 -5.47
C TYR A 33 -3.37 5.63 -4.38
N ARG A 34 -3.36 6.90 -3.99
CA ARG A 34 -4.34 7.49 -3.08
C ARG A 34 -4.62 8.93 -3.49
N ASP A 35 -5.87 9.20 -3.77
CA ASP A 35 -6.42 10.52 -4.08
C ASP A 35 -7.48 10.99 -3.09
N VAL A 36 -8.06 10.07 -2.31
CA VAL A 36 -9.09 10.37 -1.31
C VAL A 36 -8.47 10.75 0.04
N ASP A 37 -9.00 11.80 0.65
CA ASP A 37 -8.66 12.30 1.99
C ASP A 37 -7.20 12.72 2.20
N VAL A 38 -6.50 13.08 1.12
CA VAL A 38 -5.15 13.68 1.17
C VAL A 38 -5.13 15.02 0.46
N LYS A 39 -4.42 16.01 1.03
CA LYS A 39 -4.22 17.32 0.38
C LYS A 39 -3.45 17.20 -0.93
N ASN A 40 -2.54 16.23 -1.02
CA ASN A 40 -1.73 15.93 -2.20
C ASN A 40 -1.95 14.47 -2.59
N PRO A 41 -2.35 14.17 -3.84
CA PRO A 41 -2.44 12.81 -4.33
C PRO A 41 -1.10 12.10 -4.19
N VAL A 42 -1.11 10.88 -3.67
CA VAL A 42 0.08 10.05 -3.46
C VAL A 42 0.07 8.93 -4.48
N ARG A 43 1.13 8.85 -5.27
CA ARG A 43 1.29 7.82 -6.30
C ARG A 43 2.70 7.25 -6.22
N HIS A 44 2.78 5.95 -6.03
CA HIS A 44 4.02 5.19 -6.05
C HIS A 44 3.87 4.07 -7.07
N GLU A 45 4.83 3.94 -7.97
CA GLU A 45 4.83 2.94 -9.04
C GLU A 45 6.09 2.06 -8.93
N ALA A 46 6.04 0.88 -9.57
CA ALA A 46 7.15 -0.07 -9.60
C ALA A 46 7.70 -0.47 -8.21
N LEU A 47 6.81 -0.58 -7.22
CA LEU A 47 7.14 -1.01 -5.87
C LEU A 47 7.27 -2.53 -5.79
N THR A 48 8.19 -3.00 -4.98
CA THR A 48 8.17 -4.36 -4.46
C THR A 48 7.07 -4.52 -3.39
N LEU A 49 6.72 -5.77 -3.08
CA LEU A 49 5.76 -6.06 -2.01
C LEU A 49 6.21 -5.47 -0.66
N ASP A 50 7.51 -5.57 -0.38
CA ASP A 50 8.15 -5.03 0.82
C ASP A 50 8.07 -3.50 0.89
N GLU A 51 8.32 -2.79 -0.21
CA GLU A 51 8.21 -1.33 -0.26
C GLU A 51 6.76 -0.87 -0.11
N ALA A 52 5.81 -1.54 -0.76
CA ALA A 52 4.40 -1.26 -0.60
C ALA A 52 3.96 -1.45 0.86
N GLU A 53 4.42 -2.52 1.52
CA GLU A 53 4.16 -2.76 2.95
C GLU A 53 4.75 -1.66 3.84
N HIS A 54 5.98 -1.24 3.56
CA HIS A 54 6.67 -0.20 4.32
C HIS A 54 5.96 1.15 4.22
N ILE A 55 5.51 1.52 3.01
CA ILE A 55 4.72 2.74 2.78
C ILE A 55 3.43 2.65 3.59
N LEU A 56 2.64 1.60 3.40
CA LEU A 56 1.36 1.45 4.10
C LEU A 56 1.52 1.44 5.64
N ASN A 57 2.55 0.78 6.17
CA ASN A 57 2.83 0.81 7.61
C ASN A 57 3.23 2.21 8.09
N THR A 58 4.00 2.96 7.30
CA THR A 58 4.34 4.35 7.63
C THR A 58 3.08 5.22 7.71
N TRP A 59 2.16 5.06 6.76
CA TRP A 59 0.86 5.75 6.78
C TRP A 59 -0.01 5.33 7.97
N LYS A 60 -0.04 4.03 8.30
CA LYS A 60 -0.73 3.52 9.49
C LYS A 60 -0.20 4.18 10.78
N LEU A 61 1.12 4.36 10.89
CA LEU A 61 1.75 4.97 12.06
C LEU A 61 1.54 6.49 12.13
N ARG A 62 1.51 7.17 10.97
CA ARG A 62 1.29 8.62 10.89
C ARG A 62 -0.19 9.02 10.93
N GLY A 63 -1.11 8.06 10.81
CA GLY A 63 -2.54 8.29 10.71
C GLY A 63 -3.01 8.63 9.29
N LEU A 64 -4.33 8.65 9.08
CA LEU A 64 -4.95 8.83 7.76
C LEU A 64 -4.55 10.13 7.04
N HIS A 65 -4.08 11.14 7.78
CA HIS A 65 -3.64 12.42 7.23
C HIS A 65 -2.18 12.39 6.73
N GLY A 66 -1.41 11.34 7.03
CA GLY A 66 -0.06 11.11 6.53
C GLY A 66 0.88 12.28 6.69
N GLY A 67 1.23 12.63 7.93
CA GLY A 67 2.36 13.51 8.26
C GLY A 67 2.32 14.90 7.64
#